data_AF-A0A5C5TCD6-F1
#
_entry.id   AF-A0A5C5TCD6-F1
#
_cell.length_a   1.000
_cell.length_b   1.000
_cell.length_c   1.000
_cell.angle_alpha   90.00
_cell.angle_beta   90.00
_cell.angle_gamma   90.00
#
_symmetry.space_group_name_H-M   'P 1'
#
loop_
_entity.id
_entity.type
_entity.pdbx_description
1 polymer ?
#
loop_
_entity_poly.entity_id
_entity_poly.type
_entity_poly.pdbx_seq_one_letter_code
_entity_poly.pdbx_strand_id
1 'polypeptide(L)'
;MRLFIRRWYDFGFVAGLLTIVFLVFNWSQLDVMVRIQLLSFMALCFHQFEEYHFPGGEPAIINRVFQHKNTIPGLEDRYPLNQFSAMLVNSLYTFVLYFLPAFIPNVIWFGMMPILLGLAQCLLHGIVANKLLKTYYNPGLAACLLLHLPIGIYYIYYVTSNHLATGWDWFFGFTYTISAFLILLNWMTYKVLPNTATKYPFEAKEMQRFNMDQRVKKLFNK
;
A
#
# COMPACT_ATOMS: atom_id res chain seq x y z
N MET A 1 -20.87 -8.38 0.46
CA MET A 1 -19.55 -9.03 0.66
C MET A 1 -18.75 -9.23 -0.63
N ARG A 2 -19.27 -9.93 -1.65
CA ARG A 2 -18.52 -10.19 -2.91
C ARG A 2 -18.07 -8.91 -3.65
N LEU A 3 -18.93 -7.89 -3.72
CA LEU A 3 -18.62 -6.63 -4.39
C LEU A 3 -17.43 -5.91 -3.74
N PHE A 4 -17.44 -5.76 -2.41
CA PHE A 4 -16.34 -5.13 -1.69
C PHE A 4 -15.03 -5.89 -1.87
N ILE A 5 -15.04 -7.23 -1.76
CA ILE A 5 -13.85 -8.06 -2.03
C ILE A 5 -13.27 -7.78 -3.42
N ARG A 6 -14.11 -7.56 -4.44
CA ARG A 6 -13.67 -7.32 -5.82
C ARG A 6 -13.22 -5.89 -6.10
N ARG A 7 -13.73 -4.92 -5.37
CA ARG A 7 -13.64 -3.49 -5.71
C ARG A 7 -13.15 -2.62 -4.55
N TRP A 8 -12.57 -3.22 -3.50
CA TRP A 8 -12.11 -2.51 -2.30
C TRP A 8 -11.16 -1.34 -2.64
N TYR A 9 -10.30 -1.52 -3.65
CA TYR A 9 -9.38 -0.50 -4.15
C TYR A 9 -10.11 0.66 -4.85
N ASP A 10 -11.27 0.42 -5.47
CA ASP A 10 -12.12 1.49 -6.01
C ASP A 10 -12.83 2.26 -4.91
N PHE A 11 -13.30 1.56 -3.85
CA PHE A 11 -13.85 2.22 -2.67
C PHE A 11 -12.79 3.06 -1.96
N GLY A 12 -11.56 2.55 -1.84
CA GLY A 12 -10.40 3.31 -1.36
C GLY A 12 -10.14 4.54 -2.22
N PHE A 13 -10.12 4.41 -3.55
CA PHE A 13 -9.94 5.54 -4.46
C PHE A 13 -11.01 6.62 -4.27
N VAL A 14 -12.29 6.23 -4.18
CA VAL A 14 -13.38 7.17 -3.88
C VAL A 14 -13.19 7.83 -2.52
N ALA A 15 -12.75 7.08 -1.49
CA ALA A 15 -12.43 7.66 -0.19
C ALA A 15 -11.30 8.69 -0.29
N GLY A 16 -10.24 8.41 -1.06
CA GLY A 16 -9.17 9.35 -1.35
C GLY A 16 -9.66 10.63 -2.04
N LEU A 17 -10.56 10.51 -3.03
CA LEU A 17 -11.19 11.68 -3.67
C LEU A 17 -12.02 12.50 -2.69
N LEU A 18 -12.79 11.85 -1.83
CA LEU A 18 -13.56 12.53 -0.78
C LEU A 18 -12.63 13.23 0.23
N THR A 19 -11.47 12.64 0.55
CA THR A 19 -10.46 13.29 1.39
C THR A 19 -9.90 14.54 0.72
N ILE A 20 -9.66 14.54 -0.59
CA ILE A 20 -9.25 15.75 -1.34
C ILE A 20 -10.32 16.84 -1.19
N VAL A 21 -11.58 16.51 -1.47
CA VAL A 21 -12.70 17.46 -1.34
C VAL A 21 -12.77 18.03 0.08
N PHE A 22 -12.70 17.16 1.09
CA PHE A 22 -12.70 17.58 2.49
C PHE A 22 -11.54 18.53 2.82
N LEU A 23 -10.32 18.19 2.39
CA LEU A 23 -9.13 19.02 2.62
C LEU A 23 -9.24 20.37 1.92
N VAL A 24 -9.76 20.45 0.71
CA VAL A 24 -9.95 21.72 -0.02
C VAL A 24 -10.85 22.68 0.74
N PHE A 25 -11.96 22.20 1.30
CA PHE A 25 -12.93 23.05 2.00
C PHE A 25 -12.54 23.38 3.45
N ASN A 26 -11.72 22.55 4.09
CA ASN A 26 -11.41 22.68 5.51
C ASN A 26 -9.93 23.01 5.80
N TRP A 27 -9.11 23.21 4.76
CA TRP A 27 -7.65 23.32 4.88
C TRP A 27 -7.21 24.27 6.00
N SER A 28 -7.70 25.51 6.02
CA SER A 28 -7.28 26.54 6.98
C SER A 28 -7.71 26.26 8.42
N GLN A 29 -8.72 25.42 8.61
CA GLN A 29 -9.31 25.13 9.93
C GLN A 29 -8.67 23.91 10.61
N LEU A 30 -8.04 23.03 9.82
CA LEU A 30 -7.45 21.80 10.33
C LEU A 30 -6.07 22.04 10.93
N ASP A 31 -5.72 21.31 11.98
CA ASP A 31 -4.35 21.23 12.47
C ASP A 31 -3.41 20.64 11.40
N VAL A 32 -2.14 21.07 11.37
CA VAL A 32 -1.18 20.65 10.34
C VAL A 32 -0.95 19.14 10.39
N MET A 33 -0.89 18.52 11.57
CA MET A 33 -0.72 17.07 11.69
C MET A 33 -1.92 16.33 11.12
N VAL A 34 -3.14 16.82 11.36
CA VAL A 34 -4.36 16.23 10.76
C VAL A 34 -4.30 16.30 9.23
N ARG A 35 -3.87 17.44 8.67
CA ARG A 35 -3.69 17.58 7.21
C ARG A 35 -2.71 16.55 6.67
N ILE A 36 -1.55 16.38 7.32
CA ILE A 36 -0.53 15.43 6.90
C ILE A 36 -1.04 13.98 6.96
N GLN A 37 -1.74 13.61 8.03
CA GLN A 37 -2.29 12.26 8.16
C GLN A 37 -3.38 11.96 7.13
N LEU A 38 -4.27 12.92 6.86
CA LEU A 38 -5.28 12.78 5.81
C LEU A 38 -4.66 12.73 4.41
N LEU A 39 -3.61 13.50 4.14
CA LEU A 39 -2.84 13.40 2.90
C LEU A 39 -2.15 12.04 2.78
N SER A 40 -1.59 11.50 3.87
CA SER A 40 -0.98 10.16 3.90
C SER A 40 -2.02 9.06 3.63
N PHE A 41 -3.20 9.15 4.25
CA PHE A 41 -4.34 8.26 3.98
C PHE A 41 -4.76 8.32 2.50
N MET A 42 -4.91 9.54 1.96
CA MET A 42 -5.19 9.74 0.54
C MET A 42 -4.10 9.11 -0.33
N ALA A 43 -2.82 9.29 0.00
CA ALA A 43 -1.71 8.71 -0.75
C ALA A 43 -1.81 7.18 -0.84
N LEU A 44 -2.13 6.50 0.27
CA LEU A 44 -2.33 5.05 0.27
C LEU A 44 -3.52 4.62 -0.59
N CYS A 45 -4.62 5.37 -0.56
CA CYS A 45 -5.79 5.06 -1.40
C CYS A 45 -5.44 5.10 -2.89
N PHE A 46 -4.66 6.10 -3.31
CA PHE A 46 -4.21 6.23 -4.71
C PHE A 46 -3.15 5.17 -5.05
N HIS A 47 -2.26 4.84 -4.12
CA HIS A 47 -1.27 3.78 -4.27
C HIS A 47 -1.92 2.41 -4.51
N GLN A 48 -2.88 2.03 -3.68
CA GLN A 48 -3.63 0.77 -3.84
C GLN A 48 -4.47 0.76 -5.12
N PHE A 49 -5.03 1.91 -5.52
CA PHE A 49 -5.72 2.03 -6.80
C PHE A 49 -4.75 1.80 -7.97
N GLU A 50 -3.54 2.34 -7.89
CA GLU A 50 -2.50 2.17 -8.89
C GLU A 50 -2.11 0.69 -9.03
N GLU A 51 -1.87 0.01 -7.90
CA GLU A 51 -1.51 -1.40 -7.79
C GLU A 51 -2.58 -2.37 -8.32
N TYR A 52 -3.85 -2.12 -8.00
CA TYR A 52 -4.91 -3.08 -8.27
C TYR A 52 -5.82 -2.70 -9.42
N HIS A 53 -6.12 -1.41 -9.66
CA HIS A 53 -7.06 -0.97 -10.70
C HIS A 53 -6.35 -0.53 -11.99
N PHE A 54 -5.59 0.57 -11.92
CA PHE A 54 -4.96 1.17 -13.10
C PHE A 54 -3.63 1.85 -12.75
N PRO A 55 -2.51 1.45 -13.36
CA PRO A 55 -2.41 0.45 -14.43
C PRO A 55 -2.67 -0.98 -13.96
N GLY A 56 -2.62 -1.21 -12.65
CA GLY A 56 -2.90 -2.45 -11.97
C GLY A 56 -1.90 -3.57 -12.27
N GLY A 57 -2.14 -4.77 -11.77
CA GLY A 57 -1.30 -5.95 -12.05
C GLY A 57 -0.46 -6.42 -10.87
N GLU A 58 -0.58 -5.75 -9.71
CA GLU A 58 0.05 -6.18 -8.46
C GLU A 58 -0.21 -7.66 -8.11
N PRO A 59 -1.42 -8.23 -8.32
CA PRO A 59 -1.64 -9.66 -8.11
C PRO A 59 -0.65 -10.57 -8.87
N ALA A 60 -0.39 -10.25 -10.14
CA ALA A 60 0.54 -10.99 -10.97
C ALA A 60 2.00 -10.70 -10.60
N ILE A 61 2.32 -9.45 -10.22
CA ILE A 61 3.66 -9.07 -9.74
C ILE A 61 3.99 -9.89 -8.48
N ILE A 62 3.07 -9.94 -7.52
CA ILE A 62 3.27 -10.70 -6.28
C ILE A 62 3.38 -12.19 -6.58
N ASN A 63 2.36 -12.82 -7.16
CA ASN A 63 2.34 -14.28 -7.27
C ASN A 63 3.35 -14.81 -8.30
N ARG A 64 3.47 -14.16 -9.47
CA ARG A 64 4.29 -14.70 -10.57
C ARG A 64 5.75 -14.25 -10.54
N VAL A 65 6.07 -13.15 -9.86
CA VAL A 65 7.43 -12.57 -9.87
C VAL A 65 8.05 -12.58 -8.48
N PHE A 66 7.47 -11.88 -7.51
CA PHE A 66 8.05 -11.78 -6.15
C PHE A 66 8.02 -13.12 -5.43
N GLN A 67 6.87 -13.78 -5.46
CA GLN A 67 6.62 -15.07 -4.83
C GLN A 67 6.77 -16.22 -5.83
N HIS A 68 7.46 -16.02 -6.95
CA HIS A 68 7.61 -17.06 -8.00
C HIS A 68 8.03 -18.42 -7.44
N LYS A 69 9.00 -18.43 -6.50
CA LYS A 69 9.51 -19.65 -5.86
C LYS A 69 8.54 -20.29 -4.85
N ASN A 70 7.62 -19.50 -4.30
CA ASN A 70 6.67 -19.93 -3.27
C ASN A 70 5.29 -20.23 -3.86
N THR A 71 5.04 -19.82 -5.11
CA THR A 71 3.78 -20.01 -5.80
C THR A 71 3.66 -21.41 -6.35
N ILE A 72 2.43 -21.94 -6.35
CA ILE A 72 2.13 -23.26 -6.89
C ILE A 72 1.80 -23.11 -8.38
N PRO A 73 2.49 -23.83 -9.29
CA PRO A 73 2.20 -23.77 -10.71
C PRO A 73 0.73 -24.05 -11.03
N GLY A 74 0.10 -23.20 -11.84
CA GLY A 74 -1.31 -23.27 -12.20
C GLY A 74 -2.28 -22.63 -11.19
N LEU A 75 -1.79 -22.12 -10.05
CA LEU A 75 -2.59 -21.42 -9.03
C LEU A 75 -2.14 -19.97 -8.82
N GLU A 76 -1.46 -19.38 -9.81
CA GLU A 76 -0.90 -18.03 -9.72
C GLU A 76 -1.98 -16.95 -9.58
N ASP A 77 -3.24 -17.26 -9.92
CA ASP A 77 -4.40 -16.38 -9.75
C ASP A 77 -4.93 -16.33 -8.30
N ARG A 78 -4.39 -17.13 -7.39
CA ARG A 78 -4.91 -17.24 -6.01
C ARG A 78 -3.90 -17.62 -4.93
N TYR A 79 -2.65 -17.91 -5.30
CA TYR A 79 -1.64 -18.33 -4.35
C TYR A 79 -0.28 -17.68 -4.62
N PRO A 80 0.44 -17.21 -3.57
CA PRO A 80 -0.01 -17.14 -2.18
C PRO A 80 -1.04 -16.02 -1.92
N LEU A 81 -1.05 -14.97 -2.75
CA LEU A 81 -2.02 -13.88 -2.64
C LEU A 81 -3.33 -14.25 -3.37
N ASN A 82 -4.46 -13.92 -2.75
CA ASN A 82 -5.78 -13.98 -3.38
C ASN A 82 -6.55 -12.68 -3.13
N GLN A 83 -7.69 -12.51 -3.79
CA GLN A 83 -8.47 -11.27 -3.71
C GLN A 83 -8.93 -10.96 -2.28
N PHE A 84 -9.29 -11.98 -1.48
CA PHE A 84 -9.75 -11.78 -0.11
C PHE A 84 -8.60 -11.36 0.80
N SER A 85 -7.45 -12.04 0.73
CA SER A 85 -6.28 -11.68 1.54
C SER A 85 -5.75 -10.29 1.18
N ALA A 86 -5.68 -9.97 -0.12
CA ALA A 86 -5.34 -8.64 -0.60
C ALA A 86 -6.30 -7.58 -0.05
N MET A 87 -7.62 -7.80 -0.18
CA MET A 87 -8.62 -6.88 0.35
C MET A 87 -8.47 -6.66 1.86
N LEU A 88 -8.38 -7.74 2.63
CA LEU A 88 -8.39 -7.67 4.09
C LEU A 88 -7.18 -6.91 4.62
N VAL A 89 -5.98 -7.31 4.20
CA VAL A 89 -4.73 -6.69 4.66
C VAL A 89 -4.67 -5.22 4.24
N ASN A 90 -5.00 -4.91 2.98
CA ASN A 90 -4.99 -3.54 2.50
C ASN A 90 -6.04 -2.67 3.19
N SER A 91 -7.26 -3.18 3.43
CA SER A 91 -8.30 -2.44 4.14
C SER A 91 -7.91 -2.14 5.58
N LEU A 92 -7.21 -3.06 6.26
CA LEU A 92 -6.66 -2.81 7.59
C LEU A 92 -5.61 -1.70 7.55
N TYR A 93 -4.69 -1.73 6.58
CA TYR A 93 -3.75 -0.62 6.38
C TYR A 93 -4.48 0.71 6.16
N THR A 94 -5.45 0.74 5.25
CA THR A 94 -6.13 1.96 4.84
C THR A 94 -6.96 2.57 5.96
N PHE A 95 -7.89 1.81 6.54
CA PHE A 95 -8.87 2.37 7.47
C PHE A 95 -8.41 2.36 8.93
N VAL A 96 -7.53 1.43 9.33
CA VAL A 96 -7.05 1.37 10.71
C VAL A 96 -5.72 2.07 10.85
N LEU A 97 -4.75 1.75 10.00
CA LEU A 97 -3.37 2.19 10.19
C LEU A 97 -3.10 3.59 9.62
N TYR A 98 -3.75 3.96 8.51
CA TYR A 98 -3.54 5.26 7.86
C TYR A 98 -4.60 6.30 8.22
N PHE A 99 -5.87 5.89 8.36
CA PHE A 99 -6.95 6.85 8.62
C PHE A 99 -7.04 7.26 10.09
N LEU A 100 -6.88 6.30 11.02
CA LEU A 100 -7.07 6.55 12.46
C LEU A 100 -6.14 7.63 13.05
N PRO A 101 -4.85 7.74 12.65
CA PRO A 101 -3.98 8.80 13.15
C PRO A 101 -4.49 10.22 12.92
N ALA A 102 -5.32 10.46 11.91
CA ALA A 102 -5.92 11.78 11.66
C ALA A 102 -6.85 12.24 12.79
N PHE A 103 -7.38 11.32 13.59
CA PHE A 103 -8.27 11.61 14.71
C PHE A 103 -7.54 11.76 16.05
N ILE A 104 -6.27 11.37 16.10
CA ILE A 104 -5.44 11.41 17.31
C ILE A 104 -4.07 12.04 16.98
N PRO A 105 -4.04 13.25 16.37
CA PRO A 105 -2.84 13.82 15.77
C PRO A 105 -1.70 14.10 16.76
N ASN A 106 -2.01 14.18 18.05
CA ASN A 106 -1.04 14.44 19.12
C ASN A 106 -0.22 13.20 19.52
N VAL A 107 -0.60 12.00 19.06
CA VAL A 107 0.18 10.77 19.28
C VAL A 107 1.16 10.60 18.12
N ILE A 108 2.31 11.26 18.21
CA ILE A 108 3.25 11.43 17.09
C ILE A 108 3.76 10.10 16.55
N TRP A 109 4.15 9.15 17.41
CA TRP A 109 4.60 7.83 16.95
C TRP A 109 3.54 7.03 16.19
N PHE A 110 2.26 7.25 16.50
CA PHE A 110 1.16 6.56 15.85
C PHE A 110 0.97 7.08 14.42
N GLY A 111 1.03 8.40 14.23
CA GLY A 111 1.04 9.05 12.92
C GLY A 111 2.35 8.88 12.13
N MET A 112 3.43 8.46 12.78
CA MET A 112 4.72 8.23 12.12
C MET A 112 4.75 6.94 11.30
N MET A 113 4.04 5.90 11.74
CA MET A 113 4.03 4.62 11.03
C MET A 113 3.50 4.69 9.58
N PRO A 114 2.35 5.31 9.27
CA PRO A 114 1.90 5.40 7.86
C PRO A 114 2.91 6.18 7.00
N ILE A 115 3.62 7.14 7.60
CA ILE A 115 4.65 7.91 6.93
C ILE A 115 5.88 7.05 6.60
N LEU A 116 6.42 6.36 7.60
CA LEU A 116 7.59 5.49 7.41
C LEU A 116 7.29 4.32 6.46
N LEU A 117 6.09 3.75 6.55
CA LEU A 117 5.67 2.70 5.63
C LEU A 117 5.52 3.23 4.20
N GLY A 118 4.92 4.41 4.00
CA GLY A 118 4.83 5.06 2.69
C GLY A 118 6.21 5.34 2.08
N LEU A 119 7.18 5.79 2.88
CA LEU A 119 8.56 5.97 2.43
C LEU A 119 9.24 4.64 2.09
N ALA A 120 8.96 3.57 2.85
CA ALA A 120 9.44 2.23 2.52
C ALA A 120 8.83 1.73 1.21
N GLN A 121 7.57 2.05 0.90
CA GLN A 121 6.96 1.73 -0.39
C GLN A 121 7.69 2.43 -1.54
N CYS A 122 8.17 3.66 -1.37
CA CYS A 122 9.00 4.33 -2.37
C CYS A 122 10.27 3.54 -2.70
N LEU A 123 10.89 2.88 -1.72
CA LEU A 123 12.05 2.01 -1.95
C LEU A 123 11.65 0.70 -2.64
N LEU A 124 10.55 0.08 -2.19
CA LEU A 124 10.05 -1.17 -2.76
C LEU A 124 9.65 -1.00 -4.23
N HIS A 125 8.80 -0.02 -4.55
CA HIS A 125 8.39 0.24 -5.93
C HIS A 125 9.51 0.90 -6.74
N GLY A 126 10.25 1.84 -6.17
CA GLY A 126 11.29 2.60 -6.90
C GLY A 126 12.49 1.74 -7.31
N ILE A 127 12.89 0.80 -6.45
CA ILE A 127 14.11 0.01 -6.65
C ILE A 127 13.79 -1.47 -6.83
N VAL A 128 13.16 -2.11 -5.83
CA VAL A 128 13.05 -3.58 -5.77
C VAL A 128 12.15 -4.12 -6.88
N ALA A 129 10.92 -3.62 -6.98
CA ALA A 129 9.94 -4.06 -7.98
C ALA A 129 10.44 -3.81 -9.40
N ASN A 130 10.96 -2.60 -9.66
CA ASN A 130 11.56 -2.24 -10.94
C ASN A 130 12.74 -3.15 -11.32
N LYS A 131 13.63 -3.49 -10.37
CA LYS A 131 14.74 -4.42 -10.61
C LYS A 131 14.26 -5.83 -10.93
N LEU A 132 13.26 -6.32 -10.21
CA LEU A 132 12.67 -7.65 -10.43
C LEU A 132 11.92 -7.73 -11.76
N LEU A 133 11.17 -6.69 -12.12
CA LEU A 133 10.39 -6.61 -13.35
C LEU A 133 11.21 -6.19 -14.57
N LYS A 134 12.44 -5.68 -14.36
CA LYS A 134 13.29 -5.04 -15.38
C LYS A 134 12.56 -3.90 -16.07
N THR A 135 11.96 -3.02 -15.28
CA THR A 135 11.20 -1.85 -15.73
C THR A 135 11.67 -0.59 -15.01
N TYR A 136 11.33 0.58 -15.56
CA TYR A 136 11.50 1.87 -14.88
C TYR A 136 10.27 2.28 -14.08
N TYR A 137 9.16 1.58 -14.29
CA TYR A 137 7.90 1.86 -13.65
C TYR A 137 7.18 0.55 -13.34
N ASN A 138 6.39 0.58 -12.28
CA ASN A 138 5.46 -0.47 -11.89
C ASN A 138 4.26 0.18 -11.17
N PRO A 139 3.10 -0.50 -11.15
CA PRO A 139 1.94 -0.08 -10.39
C PRO A 139 2.31 0.22 -8.93
N GLY A 140 1.93 1.41 -8.44
CA GLY A 140 2.23 1.94 -7.11
C GLY A 140 3.35 2.98 -7.09
N LEU A 141 4.20 3.04 -8.13
CA LEU A 141 5.35 3.94 -8.14
C LEU A 141 4.96 5.42 -8.25
N ALA A 142 3.92 5.77 -8.99
CA ALA A 142 3.52 7.16 -9.15
C ALA A 142 3.02 7.73 -7.82
N ALA A 143 2.13 7.00 -7.12
CA ALA A 143 1.67 7.40 -5.79
C ALA A 143 2.82 7.46 -4.78
N CYS A 144 3.80 6.56 -4.88
CA CYS A 144 5.00 6.63 -4.05
C CYS A 144 5.77 7.95 -4.25
N LEU A 145 6.16 8.26 -5.48
CA LEU A 145 7.02 9.41 -5.78
C LEU A 145 6.29 10.75 -5.65
N LEU A 146 5.03 10.81 -6.09
CA LEU A 146 4.27 12.05 -6.15
C LEU A 146 3.53 12.37 -4.85
N LEU A 147 3.23 11.36 -4.02
CA LEU A 147 2.45 11.53 -2.80
C LEU A 147 3.24 11.09 -1.56
N HIS A 148 3.55 9.81 -1.39
CA HIS A 148 4.19 9.31 -0.15
C HIS A 148 5.52 10.00 0.14
N LEU A 149 6.37 10.19 -0.87
CA LEU A 149 7.68 10.81 -0.72
C LEU A 149 7.61 12.26 -0.23
N PRO A 150 6.93 13.20 -0.93
CA PRO A 150 6.84 14.58 -0.46
C PRO A 150 6.10 14.71 0.88
N ILE A 151 5.02 13.93 1.09
CA ILE A 151 4.29 13.93 2.37
C ILE A 151 5.20 13.47 3.51
N GLY A 152 5.96 12.39 3.30
CA GLY A 152 6.84 11.86 4.33
C GLY A 152 8.04 12.76 4.64
N ILE A 153 8.63 13.38 3.62
CA ILE A 153 9.67 14.41 3.82
C ILE A 153 9.10 15.57 4.66
N TYR A 154 7.91 16.07 4.30
CA TYR A 154 7.29 17.18 5.01
C TYR A 154 6.93 16.81 6.46
N TYR A 155 6.41 15.61 6.71
CA TYR A 155 6.14 15.13 8.07
C TYR A 155 7.41 15.13 8.92
N ILE A 156 8.48 14.49 8.45
CA ILE A 156 9.75 14.37 9.18
C ILE A 156 10.32 15.76 9.46
N TYR A 157 10.32 16.64 8.46
CA TYR A 157 10.70 18.04 8.63
C TYR A 157 9.85 18.73 9.70
N TYR A 158 8.52 18.65 9.59
CA TYR A 158 7.60 19.37 10.47
C TYR A 158 7.72 18.94 11.93
N VAL A 159 7.72 17.63 12.21
CA VAL A 159 7.82 17.14 13.60
C VAL A 159 9.18 17.41 14.22
N THR A 160 10.24 17.46 13.42
CA THR A 160 11.60 17.75 13.89
C THR A 160 11.79 19.24 14.14
N SER A 161 11.41 20.09 13.18
CA SER A 161 11.60 21.54 13.26
C SER A 161 10.71 22.20 14.32
N ASN A 162 9.57 21.61 14.65
CA ASN A 162 8.67 22.10 15.70
C ASN A 162 8.85 21.36 17.03
N HIS A 163 9.88 20.49 17.16
CA HIS A 163 10.15 19.72 18.37
C HIS A 163 8.95 18.91 18.89
N LEU A 164 8.13 18.39 17.99
CA LEU A 164 6.93 17.62 18.33
C LEU A 164 7.25 16.16 18.68
N ALA A 165 8.32 15.60 18.09
CA ALA A 165 8.73 14.22 18.32
C ALA A 165 9.86 14.11 19.34
N THR A 166 9.68 13.23 20.32
CA THR A 166 10.76 12.80 21.22
C THR A 166 11.50 11.58 20.66
N GLY A 167 12.62 11.19 21.29
CA GLY A 167 13.31 9.94 20.93
C GLY A 167 12.43 8.69 21.09
N TRP A 168 11.49 8.71 22.05
CA TRP A 168 10.52 7.62 22.22
C TRP A 168 9.51 7.56 21.08
N ASP A 169 9.13 8.71 20.52
CA ASP A 169 8.21 8.72 19.39
C ASP A 169 8.82 8.05 18.15
N TRP A 170 10.11 8.31 17.91
CA TRP A 170 10.87 7.62 16.87
C TRP A 170 10.95 6.12 17.14
N PHE A 171 11.35 5.72 18.35
CA PHE A 171 11.47 4.31 18.70
C PHE A 171 10.14 3.56 18.48
N PHE A 172 9.04 4.05 19.05
CA PHE A 172 7.73 3.42 18.89
C PHE A 172 7.22 3.49 17.46
N GLY A 173 7.45 4.59 16.75
CA GLY A 173 7.08 4.73 15.34
C GLY A 173 7.78 3.70 14.44
N PHE A 174 9.09 3.51 14.62
CA PHE A 174 9.86 2.49 13.91
C PHE A 174 9.41 1.07 14.27
N THR A 175 9.33 0.75 15.56
CA THR A 175 8.89 -0.57 16.02
C THR A 175 7.49 -0.89 15.52
N TYR A 176 6.58 0.08 15.53
CA TYR A 176 5.22 -0.10 15.03
C TYR A 176 5.19 -0.34 13.52
N THR A 177 5.97 0.41 12.75
CA THR A 177 6.11 0.22 11.30
C THR A 177 6.63 -1.16 10.94
N ILE A 178 7.72 -1.58 11.59
CA ILE A 178 8.31 -2.91 11.38
C ILE A 178 7.31 -3.99 11.76
N SER A 179 6.63 -3.83 12.90
CA SER A 179 5.62 -4.79 13.35
C SER A 179 4.45 -4.90 12.37
N ALA A 180 3.93 -3.77 11.87
CA ALA A 180 2.86 -3.77 10.86
C ALA A 180 3.33 -4.51 9.60
N PHE A 181 4.53 -4.20 9.09
CA PHE A 181 5.10 -4.86 7.91
C PHE A 181 5.29 -6.37 8.10
N LEU A 182 5.84 -6.80 9.24
CA LEU A 182 6.09 -8.21 9.52
C LEU A 182 4.79 -9.00 9.76
N ILE A 183 3.85 -8.44 10.52
CA ILE A 183 2.62 -9.12 10.90
C ILE A 183 1.62 -9.13 9.74
N LEU A 184 1.32 -7.96 9.16
CA LEU A 184 0.27 -7.85 8.15
C LEU A 184 0.79 -8.20 6.75
N LEU A 185 1.87 -7.57 6.30
CA LEU A 185 2.34 -7.79 4.93
C LEU A 185 3.03 -9.15 4.76
N ASN A 186 3.84 -9.60 5.74
CA ASN A 186 4.54 -10.88 5.63
C ASN A 186 3.73 -12.06 6.18
N TRP A 187 3.49 -12.08 7.50
CA TRP A 187 2.94 -13.26 8.15
C TRP A 187 1.48 -13.53 7.76
N MET A 188 0.62 -12.52 7.87
CA MET A 188 -0.78 -12.65 7.47
C MET A 188 -0.93 -13.00 5.99
N THR A 189 -0.31 -12.23 5.10
CA THR A 189 -0.48 -12.40 3.64
C THR A 189 0.13 -13.71 3.12
N TYR A 190 1.32 -14.10 3.57
CA TYR A 190 2.08 -15.21 2.98
C TYR A 190 2.12 -16.48 3.83
N LYS A 191 1.60 -16.48 5.07
CA LYS A 191 1.55 -17.68 5.93
C LYS A 191 0.16 -18.03 6.42
N VAL A 192 -0.67 -17.05 6.82
CA VAL A 192 -1.98 -17.32 7.43
C VAL A 192 -3.12 -17.36 6.41
N LEU A 193 -3.18 -16.38 5.51
CA LEU A 193 -4.26 -16.20 4.55
C LEU A 193 -4.08 -16.85 3.16
N PRO A 194 -2.92 -17.42 2.76
CA PRO A 194 -2.85 -18.21 1.54
C PRO A 194 -3.85 -19.37 1.55
N ASN A 195 -4.59 -19.54 0.45
CA ASN A 195 -5.60 -20.58 0.35
C ASN A 195 -5.78 -21.02 -1.11
N THR A 196 -5.36 -22.25 -1.41
CA THR A 196 -5.46 -22.85 -2.75
C THR A 196 -6.91 -23.10 -3.19
N ALA A 197 -7.82 -23.34 -2.23
CA ALA A 197 -9.24 -23.59 -2.45
C ALA A 197 -10.12 -22.35 -2.25
N THR A 198 -9.53 -21.14 -2.27
CA THR A 198 -10.29 -19.90 -2.09
C THR A 198 -11.38 -19.73 -3.15
N LYS A 199 -12.54 -19.22 -2.72
CA LYS A 199 -13.65 -18.81 -3.61
C LYS A 199 -13.39 -17.44 -4.26
N TYR A 200 -12.26 -16.81 -3.96
CA TYR A 200 -11.91 -15.45 -4.39
C TYR A 200 -10.57 -15.39 -5.14
N PRO A 201 -10.40 -16.13 -6.26
CA PRO A 201 -9.24 -15.93 -7.13
C PRO A 201 -9.32 -14.57 -7.82
N PHE A 202 -8.18 -14.00 -8.17
CA PHE A 202 -8.08 -12.84 -9.06
C PHE A 202 -8.69 -13.16 -10.43
N GLU A 203 -9.36 -12.20 -11.06
CA GLU A 203 -9.86 -12.38 -12.42
C GLU A 203 -8.72 -12.36 -13.45
N ALA A 204 -8.90 -13.03 -14.59
CA ALA A 204 -7.91 -13.05 -15.66
C ALA A 204 -7.48 -11.63 -16.09
N LYS A 205 -8.44 -10.69 -16.17
CA LYS A 205 -8.14 -9.28 -16.50
C LYS A 205 -7.25 -8.62 -15.45
N GLU A 206 -7.40 -8.94 -14.16
CA GLU A 206 -6.58 -8.40 -13.07
C GLU A 206 -5.15 -8.93 -13.15
N MET A 207 -5.00 -10.21 -13.53
CA MET A 207 -3.71 -10.87 -13.74
C MET A 207 -2.99 -10.40 -15.00
N GLN A 208 -3.72 -9.88 -16.00
CA GLN A 208 -3.19 -9.43 -17.30
C GLN A 208 -2.85 -7.95 -17.35
N ARG A 209 -3.36 -7.15 -16.40
CA ARG A 209 -3.04 -5.72 -16.26
C ARG A 209 -1.53 -5.48 -16.29
N PHE A 210 -1.15 -4.29 -16.73
CA PHE A 210 0.25 -3.91 -16.92
C PHE A 210 1.07 -4.83 -17.86
N ASN A 211 0.39 -5.52 -18.78
CA ASN A 211 0.97 -6.46 -19.75
C ASN A 211 1.76 -7.60 -19.09
N MET A 212 1.31 -8.05 -17.92
CA MET A 212 2.08 -8.98 -17.09
C MET A 212 2.35 -10.33 -17.75
N ASP A 213 1.45 -10.83 -18.60
CA ASP A 213 1.70 -12.06 -19.36
C ASP A 213 2.95 -11.97 -20.25
N GLN A 214 3.12 -10.86 -20.97
CA GLN A 214 4.30 -10.65 -21.82
C GLN A 214 5.56 -10.46 -20.98
N ARG A 215 5.46 -9.76 -19.84
CA ARG A 215 6.60 -9.49 -18.95
C ARG A 215 7.10 -10.77 -18.29
N VAL A 216 6.20 -11.56 -17.71
CA VAL A 216 6.55 -12.84 -17.07
C VAL A 216 7.22 -13.79 -18.07
N LYS A 217 6.69 -13.90 -19.28
CA LYS A 217 7.34 -14.69 -20.35
C LYS A 217 8.77 -14.23 -20.63
N LYS A 218 9.00 -12.91 -20.75
CA LYS A 218 10.36 -12.35 -20.97
C LYS A 218 11.31 -12.57 -19.79
N LEU A 219 10.78 -12.67 -18.57
CA LEU A 219 11.59 -12.83 -17.36
C LEU A 219 12.06 -14.28 -17.18
N PHE A 220 11.21 -15.26 -17.48
CA PHE A 220 11.45 -16.67 -17.11
C PHE A 220 11.61 -17.64 -18.29
N ASN A 221 11.18 -17.29 -19.51
CA ASN A 221 11.36 -18.14 -20.69
C ASN A 221 12.52 -17.63 -21.55
N LYS A 222 13.74 -17.67 -21.01
CA LYS A 222 14.97 -17.59 -21.81
C LYS A 222 15.46 -18.98 -22.18
#